data_AF-A0A9D2JBZ4-F1
#
_entry.id   AF-A0A9D2JBZ4-F1
#
_cell.length_a   1.000
_cell.length_b   1.000
_cell.length_c   1.000
_cell.angle_alpha   90.00
_cell.angle_beta   90.00
_cell.angle_gamma   90.00
#
_symmetry.space_group_name_H-M   'P 1'
#
loop_
_entity.id
_entity.type
_entity.pdbx_description
1 polymer ?
#
loop_
_entity_poly.entity_id
_entity_poly.type
_entity_poly.pdbx_seq_one_letter_code
_entity_poly.pdbx_strand_id
1 'polypeptide(L)'
;MVAEAARQVQQALNEAVGIGLRAQTSSLDNDRIDGILNRISAADQYDDVAWILDEPVRLFSLVVVDDALKRNVEFQGKAGMKPRIIRRAERGCCKWCRNLEGTYDYPDLPGDVYRRHNNCRCTVEYDPGDGSRQNVWTKNGKTRMKMIK
;
A
#
# COMPACT_ATOMS: atom_id res chain seq x y z
N MET A 1 -16.33 -1.41 1.21
CA MET A 1 -15.23 -1.56 2.21
C MET A 1 -13.93 -1.02 1.63
N VAL A 2 -12.99 -0.59 2.47
CA VAL A 2 -11.70 0.04 2.06
C VAL A 2 -10.87 -0.86 1.13
N ALA A 3 -10.79 -2.16 1.40
CA ALA A 3 -10.06 -3.13 0.56
C ALA A 3 -10.58 -3.16 -0.89
N GLU A 4 -11.90 -3.16 -1.05
CA GLU A 4 -12.53 -3.17 -2.38
C GLU A 4 -12.31 -1.85 -3.12
N ALA A 5 -12.37 -0.72 -2.42
CA ALA A 5 -12.04 0.58 -3.01
C ALA A 5 -10.57 0.62 -3.47
N ALA A 6 -9.63 0.13 -2.65
CA ALA A 6 -8.22 0.01 -3.03
C ALA A 6 -8.02 -0.89 -4.26
N ARG A 7 -8.73 -2.02 -4.32
CA ARG A 7 -8.71 -2.93 -5.48
C ARG A 7 -9.20 -2.25 -6.75
N GLN A 8 -10.30 -1.49 -6.67
CA GLN A 8 -10.85 -0.77 -7.83
C GLN A 8 -9.90 0.32 -8.33
N VAL A 9 -9.32 1.11 -7.43
CA VAL A 9 -8.32 2.13 -7.79
C VAL A 9 -7.11 1.49 -8.45
N GLN A 10 -6.59 0.40 -7.88
CA GLN A 10 -5.47 -0.33 -8.46
C GLN A 10 -5.81 -0.91 -9.84
N GLN A 11 -7.02 -1.42 -10.04
CA GLN A 11 -7.48 -1.94 -11.33
C GLN A 11 -7.50 -0.81 -12.38
N ALA A 12 -8.04 0.36 -12.02
CA ALA A 12 -8.05 1.53 -12.89
C ALA A 12 -6.61 2.01 -13.25
N LEU A 13 -5.69 1.99 -12.29
CA LEU A 13 -4.28 2.32 -12.53
C LEU A 13 -3.63 1.33 -13.51
N ASN A 14 -3.88 0.04 -13.34
CA ASN A 14 -3.36 -0.99 -14.25
C ASN A 14 -3.90 -0.77 -15.67
N GLU A 15 -5.20 -0.51 -15.82
CA GLU A 15 -5.84 -0.26 -17.11
C GLU A 15 -5.30 0.99 -17.80
N ALA A 16 -5.09 2.07 -17.05
CA ALA A 16 -4.58 3.34 -17.56
C ALA A 16 -3.20 3.20 -18.23
N VAL A 17 -2.36 2.27 -17.77
CA VAL A 17 -1.05 1.97 -18.37
C VAL A 17 -1.05 0.68 -19.21
N GLY A 18 -2.21 0.08 -19.46
CA GLY A 18 -2.35 -1.10 -20.30
C GLY A 18 -1.77 -2.39 -19.69
N ILE A 19 -1.72 -2.48 -18.36
CA ILE A 19 -1.38 -3.69 -17.62
C ILE A 19 -2.61 -4.61 -17.57
N GLY A 20 -2.57 -5.72 -18.31
CA GLY A 20 -3.62 -6.76 -18.29
C GLY A 20 -3.62 -7.67 -17.05
N LEU A 21 -3.04 -7.23 -15.93
CA LEU A 21 -3.03 -7.97 -14.67
C LEU A 21 -4.18 -7.51 -13.78
N ARG A 22 -4.91 -8.46 -13.19
CA ARG A 22 -5.97 -8.16 -12.24
C ARG A 22 -5.40 -7.61 -10.94
N ALA A 23 -6.01 -6.56 -10.42
CA ALA A 23 -5.66 -6.02 -9.12
C ALA A 23 -5.85 -7.06 -8.00
N GLN A 24 -4.85 -7.13 -7.12
CA GLN A 24 -4.90 -7.93 -5.90
C GLN A 24 -5.59 -7.13 -4.80
N THR A 25 -6.28 -7.82 -3.88
CA THR A 25 -6.90 -7.21 -2.70
C THR A 25 -6.06 -7.47 -1.45
N SER A 26 -6.15 -6.58 -0.46
CA SER A 26 -5.67 -6.87 0.89
C SER A 26 -6.47 -8.01 1.52
N SER A 27 -5.82 -8.83 2.36
CA SER A 27 -6.54 -9.73 3.26
C SER A 27 -7.07 -8.94 4.46
N LEU A 28 -8.17 -9.40 5.05
CA LEU A 28 -8.61 -8.86 6.34
C LEU A 28 -7.66 -9.35 7.45
N ASP A 29 -7.09 -8.43 8.22
CA ASP A 29 -6.27 -8.74 9.39
C ASP A 29 -7.20 -8.92 10.61
N ASN A 30 -7.62 -10.17 10.85
CA ASN A 30 -8.54 -10.51 11.93
C ASN A 30 -7.91 -10.24 13.31
N ASP A 31 -6.63 -10.54 13.49
CA ASP A 31 -5.93 -10.33 14.77
C ASP A 31 -5.99 -8.86 15.20
N ARG A 32 -5.85 -7.95 14.24
CA ARG A 32 -5.95 -6.52 14.50
C ARG A 32 -7.37 -6.06 14.81
N ILE A 33 -8.38 -6.67 14.19
CA ILE A 33 -9.79 -6.41 14.51
C ILE A 33 -10.09 -6.91 15.93
N ASP A 34 -9.67 -8.12 16.26
CA ASP A 34 -9.85 -8.72 17.59
C ASP A 34 -9.16 -7.88 18.67
N GLY A 35 -7.97 -7.35 18.38
CA GLY A 35 -7.28 -6.43 19.28
C GLY A 35 -8.08 -5.15 19.58
N ILE A 36 -8.74 -4.58 18.58
CA ILE A 36 -9.62 -3.41 18.76
C ILE A 36 -10.86 -3.80 19.57
N LEU A 37 -11.52 -4.90 19.20
CA LEU A 37 -12.74 -5.37 19.85
C LEU A 37 -12.50 -5.73 21.32
N ASN A 38 -11.43 -6.48 21.61
CA ASN A 38 -11.08 -6.87 22.97
C ASN A 38 -10.85 -5.66 23.87
N ARG A 39 -10.22 -4.61 23.34
CA ARG A 39 -9.96 -3.38 24.11
C ARG A 39 -11.23 -2.61 24.43
N ILE A 40 -12.20 -2.60 23.51
CA ILE A 40 -13.52 -2.00 23.73
C ILE A 40 -14.32 -2.83 24.74
N SER A 41 -14.36 -4.14 24.55
CA SER A 41 -15.13 -5.07 25.40
C SER A 41 -14.61 -5.16 26.83
N ALA A 42 -13.33 -4.88 27.06
CA ALA A 42 -12.71 -4.91 28.38
C ALA A 42 -12.86 -3.60 29.17
N ALA A 43 -13.45 -2.55 28.59
CA ALA A 43 -13.60 -1.27 29.26
C ALA A 43 -14.87 -1.21 30.11
N ASP A 44 -14.75 -0.72 31.34
CA ASP A 44 -15.88 -0.56 32.25
C ASP A 44 -16.82 0.57 31.81
N GLN A 45 -16.27 1.64 31.22
CA GLN A 45 -17.00 2.80 30.73
C GLN A 45 -16.66 3.08 29.27
N TYR A 46 -17.67 3.38 28.46
CA TYR A 46 -17.48 3.68 27.03
C TYR A 46 -16.58 4.89 26.79
N ASP A 47 -16.71 5.94 27.60
CA ASP A 47 -15.99 7.20 27.41
C ASP A 47 -14.46 7.02 27.49
N ASP A 48 -13.99 6.02 28.24
CA ASP A 48 -12.55 5.69 28.35
C ASP A 48 -11.97 5.09 27.06
N VAL A 49 -12.83 4.53 26.20
CA VAL A 49 -12.46 3.84 24.96
C VAL A 49 -13.06 4.43 23.69
N ALA A 50 -13.90 5.45 23.78
CA ALA A 50 -14.54 6.08 22.62
C ALA A 50 -13.53 6.51 21.54
N TRP A 51 -12.35 7.00 21.96
CA TRP A 51 -11.26 7.41 21.06
C TRP A 51 -10.72 6.26 20.18
N ILE A 52 -10.91 5.00 20.58
CA ILE A 52 -10.46 3.82 19.81
C ILE A 52 -11.24 3.68 18.50
N LEU A 53 -12.48 4.13 18.49
CA LEU A 53 -13.34 4.07 17.31
C LEU A 53 -13.02 5.15 16.27
N ASP A 54 -12.11 6.08 16.57
CA ASP A 54 -11.65 7.12 15.64
C ASP A 54 -10.25 6.81 15.07
N GLU A 55 -9.18 7.24 15.75
CA GLU A 55 -7.83 7.17 15.20
C GLU A 55 -7.36 5.72 14.91
N PRO A 56 -7.57 4.72 15.79
CA PRO A 56 -7.22 3.33 15.47
C PRO A 56 -7.98 2.76 14.26
N VAL A 57 -9.26 3.09 14.08
CA VAL A 57 -10.05 2.63 12.92
C VAL A 57 -9.56 3.29 11.62
N ARG A 58 -9.20 4.59 11.67
CA ARG A 58 -8.58 5.29 10.54
C ARG A 58 -7.23 4.65 10.18
N LEU A 59 -6.39 4.36 11.18
CA LEU A 59 -5.09 3.73 10.96
C LEU A 59 -5.24 2.30 10.41
N PHE A 60 -6.22 1.55 10.88
CA PHE A 60 -6.54 0.23 10.32
C PHE A 60 -6.88 0.34 8.83
N SER A 61 -7.73 1.30 8.46
CA SER A 61 -8.09 1.55 7.07
C SER A 61 -6.88 1.88 6.20
N LEU A 62 -5.94 2.70 6.70
CA LEU A 62 -4.69 2.99 5.99
C LEU A 62 -3.80 1.75 5.81
N VAL A 63 -3.70 0.89 6.82
CA VAL A 63 -2.91 -0.34 6.70
C VAL A 63 -3.52 -1.30 5.70
N VAL A 64 -4.85 -1.38 5.59
CA VAL A 64 -5.53 -2.16 4.55
C VAL A 64 -5.14 -1.67 3.15
N VAL A 65 -5.04 -0.35 2.95
CA VAL A 65 -4.59 0.22 1.67
C VAL A 65 -3.12 -0.12 1.39
N ASP A 66 -2.22 0.06 2.35
CA ASP A 66 -0.80 -0.25 2.19
C ASP A 66 -0.55 -1.74 1.90
N ASP A 67 -1.33 -2.61 2.52
CA ASP A 67 -1.28 -4.05 2.34
C ASP A 67 -1.78 -4.47 0.94
N ALA A 68 -2.78 -3.78 0.41
CA ALA A 68 -3.18 -3.93 -1.00
C ALA A 68 -2.08 -3.44 -1.95
N LEU A 69 -1.44 -2.29 -1.66
CA LEU A 69 -0.31 -1.78 -2.45
C LEU A 69 0.83 -2.78 -2.49
N LYS A 70 1.23 -3.31 -1.32
CA LYS A 70 2.29 -4.31 -1.19
C LYS A 70 2.04 -5.52 -2.07
N ARG A 71 0.84 -6.10 -1.99
CA ARG A 71 0.48 -7.27 -2.80
C ARG A 71 0.55 -7.00 -4.30
N ASN A 72 0.13 -5.81 -4.74
CA ASN A 72 0.13 -5.48 -6.16
C ASN A 72 1.54 -5.21 -6.69
N VAL A 73 2.38 -4.51 -5.91
CA VAL A 73 3.80 -4.32 -6.22
C VAL A 73 4.52 -5.67 -6.35
N GLU A 74 4.34 -6.57 -5.39
CA GLU A 74 4.93 -7.91 -5.43
C GLU A 74 4.40 -8.76 -6.59
N PHE A 75 3.09 -8.72 -6.85
CA PHE A 75 2.47 -9.48 -7.92
C PHE A 75 2.97 -9.04 -9.30
N GLN A 76 3.07 -7.73 -9.53
CA GLN A 76 3.60 -7.19 -10.78
C GLN A 76 5.09 -7.41 -10.93
N GLY A 77 5.86 -7.26 -9.86
CA GLY A 77 7.29 -7.57 -9.83
C GLY A 77 7.56 -9.03 -10.24
N LYS A 78 6.79 -9.97 -9.70
CA LYS A 78 6.84 -11.40 -10.09
C LYS A 78 6.45 -11.63 -11.56
N ALA A 79 5.66 -10.74 -12.15
CA ALA A 79 5.32 -10.78 -13.57
C ALA A 79 6.38 -10.12 -14.49
N GLY A 80 7.53 -9.72 -13.93
CA GLY A 80 8.65 -9.12 -14.67
C GLY A 80 8.50 -7.62 -14.93
N MET A 81 7.58 -6.95 -14.21
CA MET A 81 7.45 -5.48 -14.24
C MET A 81 8.38 -4.84 -13.19
N LYS A 82 8.56 -3.53 -13.28
CA LYS A 82 9.34 -2.74 -12.33
C LYS A 82 8.49 -1.63 -11.68
N PRO A 83 7.47 -1.99 -10.88
CA PRO A 83 6.69 -1.01 -10.13
C PRO A 83 7.57 -0.31 -9.08
N ARG A 84 7.14 0.89 -8.68
CA ARG A 84 7.83 1.71 -7.68
C ARG A 84 6.90 2.12 -6.57
N ILE A 85 7.48 2.36 -5.41
CA ILE A 85 6.81 2.92 -4.23
C ILE A 85 7.40 4.28 -3.97
N ILE A 86 6.54 5.27 -3.78
CA ILE A 86 6.95 6.62 -3.40
C ILE A 86 6.38 6.89 -2.02
N ARG A 87 7.24 7.02 -1.02
CA ARG A 87 6.84 7.37 0.34
C ARG A 87 7.14 8.84 0.59
N ARG A 88 6.12 9.60 1.00
CA ARG A 88 6.27 11.03 1.33
C ARG A 88 6.05 11.27 2.81
N ALA A 89 6.98 11.96 3.43
CA ALA A 89 6.90 12.33 4.82
C ALA A 89 6.02 13.56 5.00
N GLU A 90 5.02 13.48 5.87
CA GLU A 90 4.19 14.64 6.21
C GLU A 90 5.02 15.67 7.01
N ARG A 91 4.69 16.96 6.88
CA ARG A 91 5.38 18.01 7.65
C ARG A 91 5.18 17.76 9.15
N GLY A 92 6.29 17.73 9.89
CA GLY A 92 6.26 17.49 11.34
C GLY A 92 6.12 16.02 11.75
N CYS A 93 6.21 15.06 10.82
CA CYS A 93 6.25 13.64 11.16
C CYS A 93 7.50 13.27 11.98
N CYS A 94 7.45 12.08 12.60
CA CYS A 94 8.55 11.58 13.42
C CYS A 94 9.83 11.30 12.60
N LYS A 95 10.98 11.27 13.28
CA LYS A 95 12.29 11.03 12.65
C LYS A 95 12.33 9.73 11.85
N TRP A 96 11.71 8.66 12.37
CA TRP A 96 11.69 7.38 11.69
C TRP A 96 10.92 7.43 10.36
N CYS A 97 9.74 8.06 10.32
CA CYS A 97 9.01 8.24 9.06
C CYS A 97 9.73 9.12 8.07
N ARG A 98 10.39 10.19 8.53
CA ARG A 98 11.21 11.05 7.67
C ARG A 98 12.36 10.26 7.02
N ASN A 99 12.99 9.35 7.76
CA ASN A 99 14.06 8.52 7.24
C ASN A 99 13.60 7.48 6.20
N LEU A 100 12.29 7.19 6.15
CA LEU A 100 11.67 6.31 5.15
C LEU A 100 11.13 7.08 3.92
N GLU A 101 11.30 8.40 3.87
CA GLU A 101 10.95 9.16 2.68
C GLU A 101 11.87 8.79 1.52
N GLY A 102 11.27 8.54 0.35
CA GLY A 102 12.04 8.13 -0.81
C GLY A 102 11.19 7.47 -1.89
N THR A 103 11.85 7.17 -2.99
CA THR A 103 11.32 6.33 -4.06
C THR A 103 12.10 5.02 -4.10
N TYR A 104 11.38 3.90 -4.14
CA TYR A 104 11.95 2.56 -4.07
C TYR A 104 11.48 1.73 -5.26
N ASP A 105 12.43 1.20 -6.02
CA ASP A 105 12.17 0.30 -7.14
C ASP A 105 12.04 -1.14 -6.65
N TYR A 106 11.06 -1.90 -7.17
CA TYR A 106 11.02 -3.34 -6.92
C TYR A 106 12.17 -4.06 -7.66
N PRO A 107 12.87 -5.04 -7.03
CA PRO A 107 12.59 -5.66 -5.73
C PRO A 107 13.27 -5.01 -4.52
N ASP A 108 14.04 -3.94 -4.72
CA ASP A 108 14.89 -3.30 -3.71
C ASP A 108 14.10 -2.40 -2.75
N LEU A 109 13.19 -3.03 -1.98
CA LEU A 109 12.30 -2.36 -1.05
C LEU A 109 12.74 -2.59 0.41
N PRO A 110 12.89 -1.54 1.24
CA PRO A 110 13.07 -1.70 2.68
C PRO A 110 11.89 -2.45 3.30
N GLY A 111 12.17 -3.42 4.18
CA GLY A 111 11.12 -4.24 4.81
C GLY A 111 10.11 -3.44 5.64
N ASP A 112 10.46 -2.22 6.04
CA ASP A 112 9.64 -1.32 6.84
C ASP A 112 8.96 -0.21 6.02
N VAL A 113 9.10 -0.20 4.69
CA VAL A 113 8.54 0.85 3.79
C VAL A 113 7.02 0.99 3.88
N TYR A 114 6.30 -0.05 4.32
CA TYR A 114 4.84 -0.03 4.54
C TYR A 114 4.45 0.14 6.00
N ARG A 115 5.40 0.12 6.94
CA ARG A 115 5.08 0.22 8.37
C ARG A 115 4.61 1.64 8.70
N ARG A 116 3.72 1.72 9.69
CA ARG A 116 3.19 2.98 10.25
C ARG A 116 3.27 2.93 11.76
N HIS A 117 3.59 4.06 12.37
CA HIS A 117 3.37 4.29 13.80
C HIS A 117 1.95 4.83 14.03
N ASN A 118 1.53 4.92 15.29
CA ASN A 118 0.27 5.56 15.64
C ASN A 118 0.24 7.01 15.16
N ASN A 119 -0.92 7.46 14.67
CA ASN A 119 -1.13 8.81 14.16
C ASN A 119 -0.21 9.23 12.99
N CYS A 120 0.26 8.26 12.20
CA CYS A 120 1.07 8.54 11.02
C CYS A 120 0.20 9.11 9.89
N ARG A 121 0.59 10.26 9.35
CA ARG A 121 -0.07 10.94 8.22
C ARG A 121 0.74 10.89 6.91
N CYS A 122 1.90 10.22 6.92
CA CYS A 122 2.75 10.08 5.73
C CYS A 122 2.02 9.30 4.62
N THR A 123 2.32 9.56 3.36
CA THR A 123 1.69 8.86 2.23
C THR A 123 2.60 7.77 1.69
N VAL A 124 1.98 6.70 1.18
CA VAL A 124 2.64 5.66 0.41
C VAL A 124 1.89 5.59 -0.92
N GLU A 125 2.57 5.98 -1.98
CA GLU A 125 2.06 6.02 -3.34
C GLU A 125 2.62 4.86 -4.14
N TYR A 126 1.82 4.41 -5.11
CA TYR A 126 2.21 3.37 -6.05
C TYR A 126 2.34 3.95 -7.44
N ASP A 127 3.41 3.55 -8.11
CA ASP A 127 3.68 3.88 -9.50
C ASP A 127 3.84 2.59 -10.32
N PRO A 128 2.96 2.31 -11.30
CA PRO A 128 3.02 1.13 -12.15
C PRO A 128 4.19 1.14 -13.15
N GLY A 129 4.91 2.27 -13.26
CA GLY A 129 5.91 2.50 -14.31
C GLY A 129 5.25 2.67 -15.69
N ASP A 130 5.99 2.32 -16.73
CA ASP A 130 5.53 2.39 -18.13
C ASP A 130 4.80 1.11 -18.59
N GLY A 131 4.53 0.17 -17.68
CA GLY A 131 3.96 -1.13 -17.99
C GLY A 131 4.90 -2.05 -18.79
N SER A 132 6.19 -1.69 -18.94
CA SER A 132 7.19 -2.53 -19.58
C SER A 132 7.36 -3.85 -18.84
N ARG A 133 7.67 -4.90 -19.60
CA ARG A 133 7.85 -6.26 -19.08
C ARG A 133 9.20 -6.79 -19.48
N GLN A 134 9.92 -7.34 -18.52
CA GLN A 134 11.15 -8.07 -18.75
C GLN A 134 10.86 -9.57 -18.82
N ASN A 135 11.38 -10.23 -19.84
CA ASN A 135 11.35 -11.68 -19.91
C ASN A 135 12.33 -12.26 -18.88
N VAL A 136 11.88 -13.17 -18.02
CA VAL A 136 12.69 -13.74 -16.93
C VAL A 136 13.86 -14.60 -17.46
N TRP A 137 13.66 -15.29 -18.58
CA TRP A 137 14.64 -16.20 -19.17
C TRP A 137 15.67 -15.48 -20.04
N THR A 138 15.20 -14.58 -20.92
CA THR A 138 16.08 -13.87 -21.87
C THR A 138 16.60 -12.54 -21.35
N LYS A 139 16.02 -12.04 -20.24
CA LYS A 139 16.27 -10.71 -19.67
C LYS A 139 16.00 -9.55 -20.63
N ASN A 140 15.40 -9.79 -21.79
CA ASN A 140 15.05 -8.77 -22.76
C ASN A 140 13.78 -8.01 -22.33
N GLY A 141 13.79 -6.70 -22.51
CA GLY A 141 12.64 -5.83 -22.25
C GLY A 141 11.70 -5.74 -23.45
N LYS A 142 10.40 -5.66 -23.19
CA LYS A 142 9.41 -5.13 -24.14
C LYS A 142 8.88 -3.81 -23.56
N THR A 143 9.29 -2.70 -24.15
CA THR A 143 8.73 -1.37 -23.85
C THR A 143 7.52 -1.13 -24.75
N ARG A 144 6.42 -0.62 -24.20
CA ARG A 144 5.30 -0.13 -25.01
C ARG A 144 5.58 1.33 -25.34
N MET A 145 5.56 1.67 -26.62
CA MET A 145 5.77 3.04 -27.11
C MET A 145 4.74 3.97 -26.45
N LYS A 146 5.19 5.07 -25.83
CA LYS A 146 4.32 6.08 -25.22
C LYS A 146 3.36 6.61 -26.29
N MET A 147 2.04 6.54 -26.04
CA MET A 147 1.11 7.39 -26.80
C MET A 147 1.40 8.83 -26.41
N ILE A 148 2.00 9.58 -27.33
CA ILE A 148 2.11 11.03 -27.26
C ILE A 148 0.68 11.55 -27.38
N LYS A 149 0.21 12.29 -26.37
CA LYS A 149 -1.05 13.04 -26.45
C LYS A 149 -0.88 14.23 -27.39
#